data_AF-A0A673J0K6-F1
#
_entry.id   AF-A0A673J0K6-F1
#
_cell.length_a   1.000
_cell.length_b   1.000
_cell.length_c   1.000
_cell.angle_alpha   90.00
_cell.angle_beta   90.00
_cell.angle_gamma   90.00
#
_symmetry.space_group_name_H-M   'P 1'
#
loop_
_entity.id
_entity.type
_entity.pdbx_description
1 polymer ?
#
loop_
_entity_poly.entity_id
_entity_poly.type
_entity_poly.pdbx_seq_one_letter_code
_entity_poly.pdbx_strand_id
1 'polypeptide(L)'
;MSTPARRRLMRDFKRLQEDPPAGVSGAPSENNIMVWNAVIFGPEGTPFEDGTFKLTVEFTEEYPNKPPTVRFISKMFHPNVYADGSICLDILQNRWSPTYDVSSILTSIQSLLDEPNPNSPANSQAAQLYQENKREYEKHVSAIVEQSWRDSQPICYMPSPFLLFPRLCPWFSLCLPYILDNTTSLWVCD
;
A
#
# COMPACT_ATOMS: atom_id res chain seq x y z
N MET A 1 -4.78 -12.09 -28.02
CA MET A 1 -4.88 -13.45 -27.42
C MET A 1 -4.71 -13.31 -25.91
N SER A 2 -5.66 -13.77 -25.09
CA SER A 2 -5.49 -13.74 -23.62
C SER A 2 -4.56 -14.87 -23.18
N THR A 3 -3.43 -14.55 -22.57
CA THR A 3 -2.49 -15.55 -22.03
C THR A 3 -3.04 -16.18 -20.75
N PRO A 4 -2.54 -17.37 -20.34
CA PRO A 4 -2.89 -17.96 -19.04
C PRO A 4 -2.66 -17.01 -17.86
N ALA A 5 -1.53 -16.28 -17.87
CA ALA A 5 -1.19 -15.28 -16.86
C ALA A 5 -2.24 -14.17 -16.77
N ARG A 6 -2.63 -13.58 -17.91
CA ARG A 6 -3.67 -12.53 -17.93
C ARG A 6 -5.03 -13.03 -17.45
N ARG A 7 -5.42 -14.27 -17.80
CA ARG A 7 -6.65 -14.89 -17.29
C ARG A 7 -6.59 -15.10 -15.78
N ARG A 8 -5.44 -15.50 -15.24
CA ARG A 8 -5.20 -15.60 -13.80
C ARG A 8 -5.35 -14.23 -13.14
N LEU A 9 -4.71 -13.18 -13.67
CA LEU A 9 -4.77 -11.83 -13.11
C LEU A 9 -6.19 -11.25 -13.09
N MET A 10 -6.99 -11.47 -14.13
CA MET A 10 -8.40 -11.06 -14.12
C MET A 10 -9.21 -11.74 -13.01
N ARG A 11 -8.92 -13.01 -12.72
CA ARG A 11 -9.56 -13.74 -11.62
C ARG A 11 -9.13 -13.20 -10.26
N ASP A 12 -7.84 -12.94 -10.09
CA ASP A 12 -7.30 -12.39 -8.84
C ASP A 12 -7.84 -10.97 -8.61
N PHE A 13 -8.03 -10.17 -9.67
CA PHE A 13 -8.66 -8.86 -9.60
C PHE A 13 -10.12 -8.95 -9.16
N LYS A 14 -10.87 -9.85 -9.79
CA LYS A 14 -12.26 -10.11 -9.41
C LYS A 14 -12.38 -10.52 -7.94
N ARG A 15 -11.50 -11.41 -7.47
CA ARG A 15 -11.48 -11.85 -6.06
C ARG A 15 -11.20 -10.69 -5.12
N LEU A 16 -10.20 -9.86 -5.44
CA LEU A 16 -9.85 -8.69 -4.64
C LEU A 16 -10.99 -7.65 -4.58
N GLN A 17 -11.81 -7.53 -5.64
CA GLN A 17 -12.97 -6.65 -5.65
C GLN A 17 -14.18 -7.22 -4.89
N GLU A 18 -14.41 -8.53 -4.96
CA GLU A 18 -15.55 -9.19 -4.31
C GLU A 18 -15.35 -9.32 -2.80
N ASP A 19 -14.12 -9.58 -2.35
CA ASP A 19 -13.75 -9.78 -0.95
C ASP A 19 -12.39 -9.11 -0.66
N PRO A 20 -12.35 -7.76 -0.57
CA PRO A 20 -11.13 -7.03 -0.30
C PRO A 20 -10.68 -7.27 1.16
N PRO A 21 -9.44 -7.72 1.41
CA PRO A 21 -8.92 -7.83 2.76
C PRO A 21 -8.85 -6.44 3.43
N ALA A 22 -9.03 -6.41 4.75
CA ALA A 22 -9.02 -5.16 5.50
C ALA A 22 -7.68 -4.43 5.37
N GLY A 23 -7.74 -3.13 5.07
CA GLY A 23 -6.54 -2.29 5.01
C GLY A 23 -5.64 -2.52 3.79
N VAL A 24 -6.08 -3.27 2.77
CA VAL A 24 -5.34 -3.38 1.50
C VAL A 24 -6.27 -3.18 0.30
N SER A 25 -5.74 -2.61 -0.77
CA SER A 25 -6.45 -2.43 -2.03
C SER A 25 -5.48 -2.51 -3.20
N GLY A 26 -5.98 -2.86 -4.38
CA GLY A 26 -5.16 -2.90 -5.58
C GLY A 26 -5.96 -3.04 -6.86
N ALA A 27 -5.41 -2.52 -7.94
CA ALA A 27 -6.02 -2.57 -9.27
C ALA A 27 -4.94 -2.60 -10.37
N PRO A 28 -5.23 -3.24 -11.52
CA PRO A 28 -4.37 -3.14 -12.69
C PRO A 28 -4.32 -1.69 -13.19
N SER A 29 -3.18 -1.32 -13.78
CA SER A 29 -3.04 -0.04 -14.48
C SER A 29 -3.92 -0.02 -15.73
N GLU A 30 -4.47 1.15 -16.08
CA GLU A 30 -5.41 1.32 -17.19
C GLU A 30 -4.94 0.70 -18.50
N ASN A 31 -3.64 0.83 -18.79
CA ASN A 31 -3.05 0.41 -20.06
C ASN A 31 -2.36 -0.96 -20.00
N ASN A 32 -2.15 -1.52 -18.80
CA ASN A 32 -1.36 -2.74 -18.65
C ASN A 32 -1.78 -3.58 -17.44
N ILE A 33 -2.47 -4.70 -17.69
CA ILE A 33 -2.86 -5.66 -16.65
C ILE A 33 -1.67 -6.33 -15.94
N MET A 34 -0.46 -6.27 -16.52
CA MET A 34 0.74 -6.81 -15.88
C MET A 34 1.37 -5.85 -14.86
N VAL A 35 0.84 -4.63 -14.72
CA VAL A 35 1.34 -3.66 -13.74
C VAL A 35 0.17 -3.19 -12.91
N TRP A 36 0.22 -3.42 -11.61
CA TRP A 36 -0.84 -3.04 -10.68
C TRP A 36 -0.35 -1.96 -9.73
N ASN A 37 -1.27 -1.07 -9.39
CA ASN A 37 -1.10 -0.13 -8.30
C ASN A 37 -1.87 -0.67 -7.10
N ALA A 38 -1.21 -0.70 -5.95
CA ALA A 38 -1.79 -1.15 -4.70
C ALA A 38 -1.56 -0.13 -3.59
N VAL A 39 -2.43 -0.15 -2.59
CA VAL A 39 -2.33 0.66 -1.39
C VAL A 39 -2.48 -0.24 -0.18
N ILE A 40 -1.58 -0.09 0.78
CA ILE A 40 -1.63 -0.77 2.08
C ILE A 40 -1.74 0.32 3.15
N PHE A 41 -2.77 0.19 3.97
CA PHE A 41 -2.92 0.96 5.19
C PHE A 41 -2.10 0.31 6.29
N GLY A 42 -1.41 1.14 7.07
CA GLY A 42 -0.66 0.69 8.23
C GLY A 42 -1.55 -0.04 9.23
N PRO A 43 -1.12 -1.19 9.77
CA PRO A 43 -1.90 -1.93 10.76
C PRO A 43 -2.09 -1.12 12.06
N GLU A 44 -3.27 -1.24 12.67
CA GLU A 44 -3.56 -0.63 13.97
C GLU A 44 -2.62 -1.16 15.07
N GLY A 45 -2.21 -0.29 15.99
CA GLY A 45 -1.32 -0.66 17.09
C GLY A 45 0.16 -0.77 16.69
N THR A 46 0.50 -0.42 15.45
CA THR A 46 1.88 -0.38 14.95
C THR A 46 2.36 1.06 14.75
N PRO A 47 3.67 1.32 14.69
CA PRO A 47 4.18 2.65 14.35
C PRO A 47 3.76 3.15 12.95
N PHE A 48 3.28 2.23 12.09
CA PHE A 48 2.81 2.52 10.75
C PHE A 48 1.33 2.91 10.69
N GLU A 49 0.59 2.83 11.81
CA GLU A 49 -0.82 3.20 11.92
C GLU A 49 -1.11 4.55 11.25
N ASP A 50 -2.28 4.68 10.63
CA ASP A 50 -2.71 5.82 9.79
C ASP A 50 -1.87 6.07 8.52
N GLY A 51 -0.78 5.35 8.31
CA GLY A 51 0.02 5.41 7.08
C GLY A 51 -0.73 4.87 5.87
N THR A 52 -0.57 5.55 4.73
CA THR A 52 -1.16 5.15 3.44
C THR A 52 -0.04 4.89 2.42
N PHE A 53 0.41 3.65 2.31
CA PHE A 53 1.58 3.29 1.53
C PHE A 53 1.21 2.77 0.15
N LYS A 54 1.75 3.39 -0.89
CA LYS A 54 1.53 3.01 -2.29
C LYS A 54 2.59 2.01 -2.75
N LEU A 55 2.17 1.02 -3.53
CA LEU A 55 3.02 -0.02 -4.08
C LEU A 55 2.73 -0.24 -5.57
N THR A 56 3.74 -0.68 -6.29
CA THR A 56 3.61 -1.24 -7.63
C THR A 56 3.85 -2.74 -7.57
N VAL A 57 2.99 -3.51 -8.24
CA VAL A 57 3.17 -4.95 -8.46
C VAL A 57 3.34 -5.21 -9.94
N GLU A 58 4.49 -5.76 -10.31
CA GLU A 58 4.86 -6.06 -11.70
C GLU A 58 4.86 -7.57 -11.93
N PHE A 59 4.01 -8.01 -12.86
CA PHE A 59 3.83 -9.40 -13.24
C PHE A 59 4.55 -9.70 -14.56
N THR A 60 4.89 -10.97 -14.77
CA THR A 60 5.39 -11.49 -16.05
C THR A 60 4.40 -12.49 -16.64
N GLU A 61 4.58 -12.87 -17.90
CA GLU A 61 3.77 -13.92 -18.55
C GLU A 61 3.99 -15.32 -17.92
N GLU A 62 4.96 -15.46 -17.00
CA GLU A 62 5.19 -16.69 -16.22
C GLU A 62 4.34 -16.75 -14.95
N TYR A 63 3.56 -15.72 -14.62
CA TYR A 63 2.63 -15.74 -13.49
C TYR A 63 1.51 -16.77 -13.70
N PRO A 64 1.16 -17.62 -12.70
CA PRO A 64 1.60 -17.61 -11.30
C PRO A 64 2.77 -18.57 -10.97
N ASN A 65 3.44 -19.15 -11.97
CA ASN A 65 4.56 -20.05 -11.72
C ASN A 65 5.77 -19.31 -11.14
N LYS A 66 5.98 -18.05 -11.56
CA LYS A 66 6.93 -17.13 -10.94
C LYS A 66 6.21 -16.03 -10.13
N PRO A 67 6.81 -15.58 -9.01
CA PRO A 67 6.26 -14.47 -8.23
C PRO A 67 6.30 -13.16 -9.03
N PRO A 68 5.40 -12.22 -8.74
CA PRO A 68 5.57 -10.85 -9.19
C PRO A 68 6.69 -10.14 -8.42
N THR A 69 7.20 -9.05 -8.99
CA THR A 69 8.06 -8.12 -8.27
C THR A 69 7.19 -7.04 -7.62
N VAL A 70 7.39 -6.80 -6.32
CA VAL A 70 6.63 -5.78 -5.57
C VAL A 70 7.59 -4.74 -5.02
N ARG A 71 7.23 -3.46 -5.18
CA ARG A 71 8.00 -2.34 -4.66
C ARG A 71 7.09 -1.28 -4.06
N PHE A 72 7.52 -0.68 -2.96
CA PHE A 72 6.91 0.55 -2.45
C PHE A 72 7.26 1.73 -3.35
N ILE A 73 6.25 2.50 -3.73
CA ILE A 73 6.39 3.82 -4.36
C ILE A 73 6.60 4.87 -3.27
N SER A 74 5.83 4.76 -2.18
CA SER A 74 6.00 5.59 -1.00
C SER A 74 7.37 5.36 -0.37
N LYS A 75 7.95 6.42 0.19
CA LYS A 75 9.20 6.27 0.95
C LYS A 75 8.96 5.41 2.18
N MET A 76 9.81 4.41 2.39
CA MET A 76 9.69 3.47 3.50
C MET A 76 10.92 3.48 4.40
N PHE A 77 10.67 3.23 5.69
CA PHE A 77 11.68 2.98 6.71
C PHE A 77 11.30 1.72 7.48
N HIS A 78 11.73 0.55 6.96
CA HIS A 78 11.36 -0.74 7.51
C HIS A 78 12.53 -1.74 7.39
N PRO A 79 12.79 -2.61 8.40
CA PRO A 79 13.91 -3.55 8.37
C PRO A 79 13.97 -4.44 7.11
N ASN A 80 12.82 -4.81 6.54
CA ASN A 80 12.73 -5.69 5.36
C ASN A 80 12.43 -4.95 4.05
N VAL A 81 12.54 -3.63 4.01
CA VAL A 81 12.36 -2.84 2.78
C VAL A 81 13.68 -2.15 2.41
N TYR A 82 14.13 -2.33 1.17
CA TYR A 82 15.31 -1.69 0.61
C TYR A 82 15.06 -0.20 0.31
N ALA A 83 16.14 0.57 0.13
CA ALA A 83 16.07 2.00 -0.16
C ALA A 83 15.37 2.34 -1.50
N ASP A 84 15.35 1.39 -2.45
CA ASP A 84 14.65 1.48 -3.74
C ASP A 84 13.17 1.06 -3.66
N GLY A 85 12.68 0.72 -2.46
CA GLY A 85 11.31 0.26 -2.21
C GLY A 85 11.12 -1.25 -2.42
N SER A 86 12.13 -1.99 -2.86
CA SER A 86 12.06 -3.45 -3.00
C SER A 86 11.86 -4.13 -1.65
N ILE A 87 11.05 -5.20 -1.63
CA ILE A 87 10.66 -5.88 -0.39
C ILE A 87 11.39 -7.21 -0.28
N CYS A 88 12.05 -7.44 0.86
CA CYS A 88 12.61 -8.73 1.20
C CYS A 88 11.55 -9.58 1.93
N LEU A 89 10.72 -10.28 1.15
CA LEU A 89 9.71 -11.20 1.65
C LEU A 89 9.91 -12.59 1.03
N ASP A 90 9.97 -13.61 1.87
CA ASP A 90 10.26 -15.00 1.51
C ASP A 90 9.25 -15.62 0.54
N ILE A 91 7.96 -15.30 0.67
CA ILE A 91 6.93 -15.78 -0.26
C ILE A 91 7.14 -15.20 -1.65
N LEU A 92 7.80 -14.06 -1.80
CA LEU A 92 8.15 -13.48 -3.12
C LEU A 92 9.49 -14.03 -3.66
N GLN A 93 10.14 -14.93 -2.93
CA GLN A 93 11.44 -15.50 -3.26
C GLN A 93 11.36 -17.04 -3.29
N ASN A 94 12.03 -17.69 -2.34
CA ASN A 94 12.20 -19.14 -2.27
C ASN A 94 10.98 -19.88 -1.72
N ARG A 95 10.04 -19.20 -1.05
CA ARG A 95 8.80 -19.78 -0.55
C ARG A 95 7.58 -19.48 -1.44
N TRP A 96 7.80 -19.00 -2.66
CA TRP A 96 6.72 -18.75 -3.62
C TRP A 96 5.96 -20.03 -3.97
N SER A 97 4.64 -19.92 -4.03
CA SER A 97 3.73 -20.97 -4.49
C SER A 97 2.70 -20.35 -5.44
N PRO A 98 2.37 -21.00 -6.58
CA PRO A 98 1.32 -20.56 -7.50
C PRO A 98 -0.10 -20.48 -6.89
N THR A 99 -0.26 -20.97 -5.66
CA THR A 99 -1.48 -20.85 -4.86
C THR A 99 -1.71 -19.44 -4.33
N TYR A 100 -0.65 -18.63 -4.17
CA TYR A 100 -0.79 -17.24 -3.76
C TYR A 100 -1.42 -16.40 -4.87
N ASP A 101 -2.32 -15.52 -4.47
CA ASP A 101 -2.95 -14.50 -5.29
C ASP A 101 -2.59 -13.09 -4.81
N VAL A 102 -3.04 -12.06 -5.53
CA VAL A 102 -2.75 -10.65 -5.20
C VAL A 102 -3.20 -10.29 -3.78
N SER A 103 -4.39 -10.73 -3.36
CA SER A 103 -4.91 -10.49 -2.01
C SER A 103 -3.98 -11.05 -0.92
N SER A 104 -3.52 -12.30 -1.08
CA SER A 104 -2.60 -12.92 -0.13
C SER A 104 -1.24 -12.22 -0.10
N ILE A 105 -0.72 -11.78 -1.24
CA ILE A 105 0.55 -11.03 -1.32
C ILE A 105 0.45 -9.72 -0.54
N LEU A 106 -0.59 -8.92 -0.80
CA LEU A 106 -0.77 -7.62 -0.14
C LEU A 106 -0.98 -7.78 1.37
N THR A 107 -1.76 -8.79 1.78
CA THR A 107 -1.98 -9.10 3.19
C THR A 107 -0.67 -9.50 3.88
N SER A 108 0.16 -10.34 3.23
CA SER A 108 1.47 -10.70 3.79
C SER A 108 2.43 -9.51 3.91
N ILE A 109 2.38 -8.55 2.98
CA ILE A 109 3.16 -7.32 3.09
C ILE A 109 2.64 -6.44 4.23
N GLN A 110 1.31 -6.36 4.42
CA GLN A 110 0.73 -5.64 5.56
C GLN A 110 1.16 -6.28 6.90
N SER A 111 1.10 -7.61 7.03
CA SER A 111 1.58 -8.31 8.22
C SER A 111 3.08 -8.11 8.46
N LEU A 112 3.88 -7.96 7.41
CA LEU A 112 5.31 -7.67 7.53
C LEU A 112 5.58 -6.32 8.22
N LEU A 113 4.69 -5.34 8.10
CA LEU A 113 4.81 -4.04 8.79
C LEU A 113 4.63 -4.15 10.31
N ASP A 114 3.82 -5.12 10.75
CA ASP A 114 3.58 -5.41 12.17
C ASP A 114 4.69 -6.29 12.78
N GLU A 115 5.09 -7.33 12.04
CA GLU A 115 6.12 -8.28 12.46
C GLU A 115 7.35 -8.27 11.53
N PRO A 116 8.30 -7.33 11.71
CA PRO A 116 9.54 -7.31 10.94
C PRO A 116 10.36 -8.58 11.18
N ASN A 117 10.98 -9.12 10.12
CA ASN A 117 11.90 -10.25 10.22
C ASN A 117 13.34 -9.76 10.47
N PRO A 118 13.90 -9.97 11.69
CA PRO A 118 15.23 -9.47 12.05
C PRO A 118 16.38 -10.33 11.51
N ASN A 119 16.12 -11.54 11.00
CA ASN A 119 17.17 -12.50 10.63
C ASN A 119 17.93 -12.12 9.35
N SER A 120 17.36 -11.27 8.51
CA SER A 120 17.99 -10.81 7.25
C SER A 120 17.44 -9.44 6.87
N PRO A 121 17.91 -8.35 7.52
CA PRO A 121 17.40 -7.02 7.25
C PRO A 121 17.88 -6.52 5.88
N ALA A 122 16.93 -6.02 5.09
CA ALA A 122 17.20 -5.26 3.87
C ALA A 122 17.73 -3.85 4.19
N ASN A 123 17.31 -3.30 5.34
CA ASN A 123 17.76 -2.03 5.87
C ASN A 123 18.37 -2.22 7.25
N SER A 124 19.70 -2.30 7.30
CA SER A 124 20.45 -2.51 8.54
C SER A 124 20.23 -1.40 9.57
N GLN A 125 20.05 -0.15 9.11
CA GLN A 125 19.80 0.99 10.01
C GLN A 125 18.43 0.86 10.69
N ALA A 126 17.39 0.55 9.92
CA ALA A 126 16.05 0.34 10.48
C ALA A 126 16.04 -0.85 11.45
N ALA A 127 16.74 -1.93 11.12
CA ALA A 127 16.84 -3.11 11.99
C ALA A 127 17.60 -2.82 13.29
N GLN A 128 18.70 -2.07 13.23
CA GLN A 128 19.46 -1.67 14.41
C GLN A 128 18.62 -0.77 15.33
N LEU A 129 17.97 0.27 14.78
CA LEU A 129 17.10 1.15 15.58
C LEU A 129 15.92 0.37 16.17
N TYR A 130 15.33 -0.56 15.44
CA TYR A 130 14.24 -1.40 15.96
C TYR A 130 14.66 -2.22 17.19
N GLN A 131 15.91 -2.71 17.23
CA GLN A 131 16.43 -3.53 18.33
C GLN A 131 16.99 -2.69 19.49
N GLU A 132 17.76 -1.64 19.19
CA GLU A 132 18.54 -0.87 20.17
C GLU A 132 17.81 0.38 20.66
N ASN A 133 16.99 1.03 19.81
CA ASN A 133 16.35 2.30 20.13
C ASN A 133 14.96 2.44 19.47
N LYS A 134 13.99 1.70 20.03
CA LYS A 134 12.61 1.67 19.50
C LYS A 134 11.98 3.07 19.39
N ARG A 135 12.30 3.98 20.31
CA ARG A 135 11.78 5.36 20.29
C ARG A 135 12.26 6.15 19.07
N GLU A 136 13.53 6.01 18.69
CA GLU A 136 14.07 6.67 17.51
C GLU A 136 13.54 6.01 16.23
N TYR A 137 13.42 4.68 16.22
CA TYR A 137 12.76 3.95 15.14
C TYR A 137 11.33 4.47 14.90
N GLU A 138 10.50 4.55 15.94
CA GLU A 138 9.13 5.08 15.87
C GLU A 138 9.10 6.50 15.32
N LYS A 139 10.03 7.37 15.74
CA LYS A 139 10.12 8.75 15.20
C LYS A 139 10.39 8.77 13.69
N HIS A 140 11.25 7.88 13.19
CA HIS A 140 11.49 7.75 11.76
C HIS A 140 10.25 7.21 11.03
N VAL A 141 9.53 6.26 11.64
CA VAL A 141 8.31 5.70 11.06
C VAL A 141 7.19 6.76 11.02
N SER A 142 6.99 7.54 12.08
CA SER A 142 5.99 8.61 12.08
C SER A 142 6.25 9.63 10.97
N ALA A 143 7.52 9.97 10.70
CA ALA A 143 7.87 10.88 9.62
C ALA A 143 7.52 10.32 8.23
N ILE A 144 7.65 9.01 7.99
CA ILE A 144 7.23 8.41 6.72
C ILE A 144 5.70 8.30 6.62
N VAL A 145 5.00 8.08 7.74
CA VAL A 145 3.53 8.03 7.81
C VAL A 145 2.98 9.39 7.38
N GLU A 146 3.47 10.48 7.98
CA GLU A 146 3.11 11.85 7.59
C GLU A 146 3.43 12.14 6.12
N GLN A 147 4.58 11.66 5.63
CA GLN A 147 4.97 11.84 4.23
C GLN A 147 4.01 11.10 3.28
N SER A 148 3.54 9.91 3.69
CA SER A 148 2.65 9.08 2.88
C SER A 148 1.33 9.79 2.54
N TRP A 149 0.86 10.70 3.41
CA TRP A 149 -0.34 11.50 3.16
C TRP A 149 -0.13 12.56 2.07
N ARG A 150 1.05 13.17 2.01
CA ARG A 150 1.40 14.18 1.01
C ARG A 150 1.51 13.55 -0.39
N ASP A 151 2.10 12.37 -0.44
CA ASP A 151 2.21 11.58 -1.68
C ASP A 151 0.85 11.02 -2.11
N SER A 152 -0.12 10.94 -1.20
CA SER A 152 -1.48 10.43 -1.40
C SER A 152 -2.49 11.47 -1.87
N GLN A 153 -2.08 12.66 -2.33
CA GLN A 153 -2.99 13.57 -3.02
C GLN A 153 -3.22 13.18 -4.49
N PRO A 154 -4.43 12.72 -4.84
CA PRO A 154 -5.08 13.09 -6.08
C PRO A 154 -6.23 14.06 -5.79
N ILE A 155 -6.49 14.96 -6.73
CA ILE A 155 -7.64 15.89 -6.73
C ILE A 155 -8.94 15.07 -6.54
N CYS A 156 -9.57 15.18 -5.38
CA CYS A 156 -10.93 14.67 -5.17
C CYS A 156 -11.90 15.57 -5.95
N TYR A 157 -12.26 15.20 -7.18
CA TYR A 157 -13.42 15.80 -7.84
C TYR A 157 -14.69 15.31 -7.15
N MET A 158 -15.26 16.11 -6.24
CA MET A 158 -16.63 15.87 -5.78
C MET A 158 -17.62 16.16 -6.93
N PRO A 159 -18.51 15.22 -7.28
CA PRO A 159 -19.58 15.52 -8.23
C PRO A 159 -20.51 16.59 -7.63
N SER A 160 -20.94 17.54 -8.48
CA SER A 160 -21.73 18.74 -8.14
C SER A 160 -22.82 18.60 -7.06
N PRO A 161 -23.64 17.53 -6.99
CA PRO A 161 -24.67 17.41 -5.95
C PRO A 161 -24.13 17.28 -4.52
N PHE A 162 -22.87 16.88 -4.32
CA PHE A 162 -22.27 16.71 -2.99
C PHE A 162 -21.53 17.94 -2.47
N LEU A 163 -21.38 18.98 -3.30
CA LEU A 163 -20.79 20.27 -2.88
C LEU A 163 -21.66 20.99 -1.84
N LEU A 164 -22.98 20.74 -1.84
CA LEU A 164 -23.95 21.38 -0.96
C LEU A 164 -24.24 20.58 0.31
N PHE A 165 -23.97 19.26 0.31
CA PHE A 165 -24.23 18.36 1.43
C PHE A 165 -23.07 17.38 1.64
N PRO A 166 -21.93 17.86 2.14
CA PRO A 166 -20.72 17.04 2.26
C PRO A 166 -20.91 15.87 3.24
N ARG A 167 -21.77 16.00 4.26
CA ARG A 167 -22.15 14.94 5.21
C ARG A 167 -22.84 13.72 4.59
N LEU A 168 -23.31 13.84 3.34
CA LEU A 168 -23.92 12.74 2.58
C LEU A 168 -22.90 12.05 1.66
N CYS A 169 -21.66 12.54 1.60
CA CYS A 169 -20.58 11.87 0.89
C CYS A 169 -20.18 10.61 1.68
N PRO A 170 -20.15 9.42 1.05
CA PRO A 170 -19.74 8.18 1.72
C PRO A 170 -18.31 8.25 2.29
N TRP A 171 -17.50 9.19 1.80
CA TRP A 171 -16.11 9.42 2.18
C TRP A 171 -15.95 10.56 3.21
N PHE A 172 -17.06 11.13 3.73
CA PHE A 172 -17.03 12.31 4.60
C PHE A 172 -16.18 12.14 5.85
N SER A 173 -16.15 10.93 6.43
CA SER A 173 -15.33 10.64 7.61
C SER A 173 -13.82 10.66 7.32
N LEU A 174 -13.40 10.50 6.06
CA LEU A 174 -11.99 10.58 5.63
C LEU A 174 -11.55 12.03 5.33
N CYS A 175 -12.50 12.96 5.20
CA CYS A 175 -12.22 14.39 4.93
C CYS A 175 -12.45 15.30 6.16
N LEU A 176 -12.86 14.72 7.30
CA LEU A 176 -13.22 15.47 8.51
C LEU A 176 -12.11 16.42 9.05
N PRO A 177 -10.80 16.17 8.89
CA PRO A 177 -9.77 17.07 9.41
C PRO A 177 -9.69 18.45 8.69
N TYR A 178 -10.31 18.62 7.52
CA TYR A 178 -10.08 19.77 6.63
C TYR A 178 -11.25 20.77 6.53
N ILE A 179 -12.26 20.63 7.39
CA ILE A 179 -13.41 21.54 7.43
C ILE A 179 -13.07 22.72 8.35
N LEU A 180 -12.22 23.66 7.95
CA LEU A 180 -12.13 24.98 8.62
C LEU A 180 -11.30 26.04 7.86
N ASP A 181 -11.36 26.11 6.53
CA ASP A 181 -10.93 27.34 5.84
C ASP A 181 -12.00 27.85 4.88
N ASN A 182 -12.47 29.08 5.13
CA ASN A 182 -13.79 29.56 4.70
C ASN A 182 -13.70 30.65 3.61
N THR A 183 -12.67 30.61 2.76
CA THR A 183 -12.41 31.73 1.84
C THR A 183 -12.23 31.38 0.37
N THR A 184 -12.29 30.12 -0.03
CA THR A 184 -12.32 29.74 -1.45
C THR A 184 -13.32 28.64 -1.72
N SER A 185 -14.13 28.79 -2.77
CA SER A 185 -14.97 27.72 -3.34
C SER A 185 -14.14 26.60 -4.02
N LEU A 186 -12.89 26.45 -3.59
CA LEU A 186 -11.89 25.46 -3.93
C LEU A 186 -11.40 24.91 -2.60
N TRP A 187 -11.67 23.64 -2.36
CA TRP A 187 -11.11 22.92 -1.22
C TRP A 187 -9.66 22.58 -1.57
N VAL A 188 -8.73 23.38 -1.06
CA VAL A 188 -7.31 23.04 -1.02
C VAL A 188 -7.14 22.13 0.20
N CYS A 189 -6.63 20.92 0.00
CA CYS A 189 -6.11 20.13 1.12
C CYS A 189 -4.75 20.72 1.50
N ASP A 190 -4.76 21.70 2.41
CA ASP A 190 -3.65 22.06 3.29
C ASP A 190 -3.96 21.57 4.70
#